data_AF-A0A916ZNW3-F1
#
_entry.id   AF-A0A916ZNW3-F1
#
_cell.length_a   1.000
_cell.length_b   1.000
_cell.length_c   1.000
_cell.angle_alpha   90.00
_cell.angle_beta   90.00
_cell.angle_gamma   90.00
#
_symmetry.space_group_name_H-M   'P 1'
#
loop_
_entity.id
_entity.type
_entity.pdbx_description
1 polymer ?
#
loop_
_entity_poly.entity_id
_entity_poly.type
_entity_poly.pdbx_seq_one_letter_code
_entity_poly.pdbx_strand_id
1 'polypeptide(L)'
;MAAPGRFAFSLATMRLLAGLGNGHTDFFDAELWRLRGAPCGFRARRLAEGWVVTASAHAALPPGTVLETLDGRPLDDVLAEAAPFIAASHARTKSRMLFARPILLPERFHLAFAGGGEAVVTRGVAALETGLEPAGRWLERDKVFLLRLPGFERPEDEAAALRLVRDLPADCALVLDLRGNGGGDTPQALVRALMPRPYRFWREETPMHVALDRAQGGLAARLG
;
A
#
# COMPACT_ATOMS: atom_id res chain seq x y z
N MET A 1 -18.66 -20.54 -18.88
CA MET A 1 -17.53 -20.43 -19.83
C MET A 1 -16.30 -20.98 -19.13
N ALA A 2 -15.66 -22.02 -19.68
CA ALA A 2 -14.41 -22.54 -19.14
C ALA A 2 -13.26 -21.61 -19.54
N ALA A 3 -12.39 -21.23 -18.60
CA ALA A 3 -11.22 -20.44 -18.92
C ALA A 3 -10.17 -21.32 -19.65
N PRO A 4 -9.55 -20.84 -20.73
CA PRO A 4 -8.64 -21.64 -21.57
C PRO A 4 -7.31 -22.01 -20.88
N GLY A 5 -7.06 -21.54 -19.65
CA GLY A 5 -5.88 -21.89 -18.86
C GLY A 5 -5.85 -21.15 -17.53
N ARG A 6 -4.92 -21.54 -16.65
CA ARG A 6 -4.77 -21.01 -15.29
C ARG A 6 -4.67 -19.48 -15.25
N PHE A 7 -3.87 -18.89 -16.15
CA PHE A 7 -3.74 -17.43 -16.22
C PHE A 7 -5.06 -16.73 -16.58
N ALA A 8 -5.80 -17.26 -17.57
CA ALA A 8 -7.10 -16.70 -17.95
C ALA A 8 -8.14 -16.86 -16.85
N PHE A 9 -8.12 -17.98 -16.12
CA PHE A 9 -8.95 -18.19 -14.94
C PHE A 9 -8.63 -17.15 -13.85
N SER A 10 -7.34 -16.96 -13.55
CA SER A 10 -6.92 -16.02 -12.51
C SER A 10 -7.31 -14.58 -12.86
N LEU A 11 -7.13 -14.15 -14.11
CA LEU A 11 -7.59 -12.83 -14.55
C LEU A 11 -9.12 -12.68 -14.50
N ALA A 12 -9.88 -13.71 -14.88
CA ALA A 12 -11.34 -13.67 -14.78
C ALA A 12 -11.82 -13.54 -13.32
N THR A 13 -11.19 -14.29 -12.41
CA THR A 13 -11.50 -14.24 -10.97
C THR A 13 -11.07 -12.92 -10.34
N MET A 14 -9.89 -12.39 -10.69
CA MET A 14 -9.46 -11.05 -10.28
C MET A 14 -10.47 -9.99 -10.71
N ARG A 15 -10.95 -10.08 -11.96
CA ARG A 15 -11.95 -9.14 -12.49
C ARG A 15 -13.28 -9.22 -11.74
N LEU A 16 -13.72 -10.44 -11.42
CA LEU A 16 -14.93 -10.68 -10.64
C LEU A 16 -14.83 -10.02 -9.26
N LEU A 17 -13.76 -10.28 -8.52
CA LEU A 17 -13.59 -9.75 -7.16
C LEU A 17 -13.33 -8.24 -7.15
N ALA A 18 -12.56 -7.72 -8.10
CA ALA A 18 -12.35 -6.29 -8.25
C ALA A 18 -13.66 -5.52 -8.54
N GLY A 19 -14.64 -6.17 -9.15
CA GLY A 19 -15.99 -5.63 -9.38
C GLY A 19 -16.78 -5.36 -8.10
N LEU A 20 -16.40 -5.93 -6.95
CA LEU A 20 -17.03 -5.69 -5.66
C LEU A 20 -16.69 -4.33 -5.06
N GLY A 21 -15.70 -3.61 -5.60
CA GLY A 21 -15.35 -2.27 -5.14
C GLY A 21 -14.86 -2.24 -3.69
N ASN A 22 -14.16 -3.29 -3.24
CA ASN A 22 -13.62 -3.38 -1.90
C ASN A 22 -12.10 -3.64 -1.95
N GLY A 23 -11.31 -2.77 -1.31
CA GLY A 23 -9.86 -2.92 -1.21
C GLY A 23 -9.40 -4.09 -0.34
N HIS A 24 -10.29 -4.70 0.45
CA HIS A 24 -10.03 -5.88 1.28
C HIS A 24 -10.64 -7.16 0.70
N THR A 25 -11.13 -7.13 -0.54
CA THR A 25 -11.63 -8.31 -1.23
C THR A 25 -10.87 -8.47 -2.54
N ASP A 26 -9.84 -9.32 -2.52
CA ASP A 26 -9.01 -9.59 -3.67
C ASP A 26 -8.85 -11.09 -3.95
N PHE A 27 -8.27 -11.40 -5.10
CA PHE A 27 -7.93 -12.77 -5.48
C PHE A 27 -6.42 -12.90 -5.49
N PHE A 28 -5.91 -13.85 -4.70
CA PHE A 28 -4.50 -14.19 -4.66
C PHE A 28 -4.26 -15.59 -5.22
N ASP A 29 -3.50 -15.66 -6.30
CA ASP A 29 -3.05 -16.91 -6.90
C ASP A 29 -1.55 -17.12 -6.65
N ALA A 30 -1.22 -17.94 -5.66
CA ALA A 30 0.15 -18.14 -5.19
C ALA A 30 1.13 -18.58 -6.30
N GLU A 31 0.73 -19.49 -7.19
CA GLU A 31 1.62 -19.95 -8.26
C GLU A 31 1.74 -18.91 -9.38
N LEU A 32 0.70 -18.14 -9.68
CA LEU A 32 0.82 -17.01 -10.61
C LEU A 32 1.76 -15.95 -10.05
N TRP A 33 1.67 -15.62 -8.77
CA TRP A 33 2.57 -14.71 -8.09
C TRP A 33 4.01 -15.26 -8.03
N ARG A 34 4.19 -16.56 -7.83
CA ARG A 34 5.52 -17.19 -7.87
C ARG A 34 6.16 -17.09 -9.26
N LEU A 35 5.39 -17.29 -10.32
CA LEU A 35 5.89 -17.33 -11.70
C LEU A 35 6.00 -15.95 -12.35
N ARG A 36 5.11 -15.02 -12.00
CA ARG A 36 4.95 -13.73 -12.68
C ARG A 36 4.83 -12.56 -11.72
N GLY A 37 4.96 -12.74 -10.41
CA GLY A 37 4.78 -11.69 -9.41
C GLY A 37 6.04 -10.89 -9.06
N ALA A 38 7.12 -11.08 -9.81
CA ALA A 38 8.37 -10.37 -9.58
C ALA A 38 8.15 -8.84 -9.54
N PRO A 39 8.71 -8.13 -8.54
CA PRO A 39 8.42 -6.72 -8.33
C PRO A 39 9.02 -5.83 -9.42
N CYS A 40 8.42 -4.66 -9.64
CA CYS A 40 8.96 -3.67 -10.58
C CYS A 40 10.19 -2.92 -10.02
N GLY A 41 10.47 -2.98 -8.72
CA GLY A 41 11.60 -2.28 -8.10
C GLY A 41 11.40 -0.78 -7.88
N PHE A 42 10.17 -0.26 -8.07
CA PHE A 42 9.81 1.12 -7.77
C PHE A 42 8.33 1.26 -7.41
N ARG A 43 7.95 2.44 -6.90
CA ARG A 43 6.56 2.85 -6.65
C ARG A 43 6.29 4.16 -7.37
N ALA A 44 5.12 4.29 -7.98
CA ALA A 44 4.66 5.54 -8.56
C ALA A 44 3.23 5.85 -8.13
N ARG A 45 2.86 7.14 -8.18
CA ARG A 45 1.52 7.62 -7.84
C ARG A 45 1.04 8.63 -8.86
N ARG A 46 -0.24 8.57 -9.18
CA ARG A 46 -0.93 9.64 -9.92
C ARG A 46 -1.14 10.84 -8.99
N LEU A 47 -0.44 11.94 -9.28
CA LEU A 47 -0.56 13.26 -8.65
C LEU A 47 -1.14 14.27 -9.68
N ALA A 48 -1.26 15.55 -9.31
CA ALA A 48 -1.85 16.57 -10.19
C ALA A 48 -1.00 16.80 -11.45
N GLU A 49 0.32 16.72 -11.28
CA GLU A 49 1.37 16.88 -12.27
C GLU A 49 1.61 15.63 -13.14
N GLY A 50 0.94 14.50 -12.86
CA GLY A 50 1.07 13.25 -13.62
C GLY A 50 1.45 12.05 -12.76
N TRP A 51 2.04 11.03 -13.39
CA TRP A 51 2.52 9.83 -12.69
C TRP A 51 3.91 10.08 -12.13
N VAL A 52 4.06 10.20 -10.82
CA VAL A 52 5.34 10.53 -10.17
C VAL A 52 5.92 9.31 -9.47
N VAL A 53 7.20 9.01 -9.71
CA VAL A 53 7.96 7.99 -8.98
C VAL A 53 8.16 8.47 -7.54
N THR A 54 7.70 7.69 -6.57
CA THR A 54 7.78 8.03 -5.14
C THR A 54 8.86 7.26 -4.38
N ALA A 55 9.30 6.14 -4.93
CA ALA A 55 10.42 5.34 -4.40
C ALA A 55 10.98 4.50 -5.55
N SER A 56 12.28 4.28 -5.60
CA SER A 56 12.90 3.47 -6.64
C SER A 56 14.21 2.86 -6.16
N ALA A 57 14.46 1.62 -6.57
CA ALA A 57 15.75 0.96 -6.48
C ALA A 57 16.56 1.05 -7.79
N HIS A 58 15.99 1.69 -8.83
CA HIS A 58 16.64 1.87 -10.12
C HIS A 58 17.31 3.25 -10.18
N ALA A 59 18.63 3.27 -10.42
CA ALA A 59 19.38 4.52 -10.56
C ALA A 59 18.89 5.39 -11.74
N ALA A 60 18.46 4.76 -12.84
CA ALA A 60 17.92 5.44 -14.02
C ALA A 60 16.48 5.94 -13.85
N LEU A 61 15.81 5.61 -12.74
CA LEU A 61 14.43 5.99 -12.46
C LEU A 61 14.33 6.58 -11.05
N PRO A 62 14.94 7.74 -10.77
CA PRO A 62 14.97 8.30 -9.42
C PRO A 62 13.58 8.75 -8.94
N PRO A 63 13.33 8.78 -7.61
CA PRO A 63 12.14 9.43 -7.05
C PRO A 63 12.02 10.89 -7.51
N GLY A 64 10.79 11.33 -7.77
CA GLY A 64 10.47 12.64 -8.36
C GLY A 64 10.32 12.62 -9.88
N THR A 65 10.76 11.55 -10.56
CA THR A 65 10.59 11.42 -12.01
C THR A 65 9.11 11.38 -12.39
N VAL A 66 8.71 12.18 -13.38
CA VAL A 66 7.36 12.19 -13.95
C VAL A 66 7.32 11.26 -15.16
N LEU A 67 6.53 10.21 -15.07
CA LEU A 67 6.33 9.20 -16.09
C LEU A 67 5.19 9.60 -17.01
N GLU A 68 5.35 9.31 -18.30
CA GLU A 68 4.36 9.63 -19.33
C GLU A 68 3.81 8.36 -19.97
N THR A 69 4.70 7.52 -20.51
CA THR A 69 4.31 6.30 -21.22
C THR A 69 4.99 5.05 -20.69
N LEU A 70 4.31 3.91 -20.90
CA LEU A 70 4.85 2.57 -20.76
C LEU A 70 4.77 1.89 -22.13
N ASP A 71 5.90 1.47 -22.68
CA ASP A 71 6.01 0.90 -24.04
C ASP A 71 5.33 1.78 -25.11
N GLY A 72 5.49 3.10 -25.00
CA GLY A 72 4.89 4.09 -25.91
C GLY A 72 3.40 4.35 -25.69
N ARG A 73 2.76 3.67 -24.74
CA ARG A 73 1.35 3.88 -24.38
C ARG A 73 1.21 4.84 -23.20
N PRO A 74 0.30 5.83 -23.23
CA PRO A 74 0.02 6.67 -22.07
C PRO A 74 -0.30 5.83 -20.83
N LEU A 75 0.31 6.16 -19.68
CA LEU A 75 0.12 5.40 -18.45
C LEU A 75 -1.34 5.37 -17.96
N ASP A 76 -2.12 6.38 -18.31
CA ASP A 76 -3.56 6.41 -18.00
C ASP A 76 -4.35 5.36 -18.77
N ASP A 77 -3.98 5.08 -20.02
CA ASP A 77 -4.60 4.02 -20.82
C ASP A 77 -4.19 2.65 -20.30
N VAL A 78 -2.94 2.49 -19.87
CA VAL A 78 -2.46 1.27 -19.21
C VAL A 78 -3.20 1.05 -17.89
N LEU A 79 -3.42 2.10 -17.10
CA LEU A 79 -4.24 2.01 -15.89
C LEU A 79 -5.68 1.65 -16.23
N ALA A 80 -6.29 2.26 -17.25
CA ALA A 80 -7.67 1.98 -17.64
C ALA A 80 -7.86 0.50 -18.03
N GLU A 81 -6.88 -0.09 -18.71
CA GLU A 81 -6.88 -1.52 -19.07
C GLU A 81 -6.65 -2.43 -17.85
N ALA A 82 -5.79 -2.04 -16.92
CA ALA A 82 -5.47 -2.81 -15.72
C ALA A 82 -6.53 -2.68 -14.61
N ALA A 83 -7.22 -1.55 -14.52
CA ALA A 83 -8.16 -1.21 -13.44
C ALA A 83 -9.29 -2.22 -13.19
N PRO A 84 -9.85 -2.91 -14.21
CA PRO A 84 -10.80 -4.00 -14.01
C PRO A 84 -10.27 -5.18 -13.21
N PHE A 85 -8.95 -5.35 -13.11
CA PHE A 85 -8.31 -6.46 -12.39
C PHE A 85 -7.77 -6.06 -11.01
N ILE A 86 -7.90 -4.79 -10.63
CA ILE A 86 -7.37 -4.25 -9.37
C ILE A 86 -8.52 -4.05 -8.38
N ALA A 87 -8.52 -4.86 -7.32
CA ALA A 87 -9.39 -4.68 -6.17
C ALA A 87 -9.01 -3.40 -5.39
N ALA A 88 -9.98 -2.52 -5.21
CA ALA A 88 -9.80 -1.24 -4.54
C ALA A 88 -11.17 -0.62 -4.21
N SER A 89 -11.26 0.08 -3.09
CA SER A 89 -12.49 0.80 -2.72
C SER A 89 -12.75 2.06 -3.55
N HIS A 90 -11.70 2.64 -4.17
CA HIS A 90 -11.80 3.90 -4.92
C HIS A 90 -10.79 3.94 -6.07
N ALA A 91 -11.10 4.70 -7.12
CA ALA A 91 -10.24 4.84 -8.31
C ALA A 91 -8.81 5.31 -7.99
N ARG A 92 -8.67 6.23 -7.01
CA ARG A 92 -7.35 6.69 -6.52
C ARG A 92 -6.48 5.56 -5.94
N THR A 93 -7.09 4.55 -5.34
CA THR A 93 -6.35 3.39 -4.84
C THR A 93 -5.89 2.50 -5.98
N LYS A 94 -6.70 2.36 -7.05
CA LYS A 94 -6.29 1.59 -8.24
C LYS A 94 -5.03 2.15 -8.89
N SER A 95 -4.92 3.48 -9.01
CA SER A 95 -3.72 4.09 -9.60
C SER A 95 -2.45 3.79 -8.81
N ARG A 96 -2.52 3.77 -7.47
CA ARG A 96 -1.38 3.38 -6.62
C ARG A 96 -0.99 1.91 -6.77
N MET A 97 -1.92 1.06 -7.18
CA MET A 97 -1.74 -0.39 -7.24
C MET A 97 -1.21 -0.89 -8.58
N LEU A 98 -1.19 -0.07 -9.63
CA LEU A 98 -0.76 -0.49 -10.97
C LEU A 98 0.60 -1.21 -10.94
N PHE A 99 1.63 -0.55 -10.41
CA PHE A 99 2.99 -1.11 -10.31
C PHE A 99 3.17 -2.10 -9.14
N ALA A 100 2.23 -2.12 -8.19
CA ALA A 100 2.16 -3.10 -7.10
C ALA A 100 1.44 -4.41 -7.51
N ARG A 101 0.85 -4.44 -8.71
CA ARG A 101 0.27 -5.63 -9.35
C ARG A 101 1.08 -5.99 -10.60
N PRO A 102 2.35 -6.39 -10.43
CA PRO A 102 3.28 -6.58 -11.54
C PRO A 102 2.77 -7.62 -12.55
N ILE A 103 1.93 -8.58 -12.14
CA ILE A 103 1.33 -9.59 -13.03
C ILE A 103 0.48 -9.00 -14.17
N LEU A 104 0.07 -7.73 -14.06
CA LEU A 104 -0.69 -6.99 -15.08
C LEU A 104 0.23 -6.24 -16.07
N LEU A 105 1.54 -6.30 -15.88
CA LEU A 105 2.53 -5.60 -16.69
C LEU A 105 3.44 -6.60 -17.43
N PRO A 106 4.07 -6.20 -18.54
CA PRO A 106 5.10 -7.00 -19.19
C PRO A 106 6.26 -7.34 -18.25
N GLU A 107 7.00 -8.42 -18.55
CA GLU A 107 8.21 -8.80 -17.80
C GLU A 107 9.32 -7.75 -17.89
N ARG A 108 9.46 -7.17 -19.08
CA ARG A 108 10.36 -6.06 -19.37
C ARG A 108 9.57 -5.00 -20.13
N PHE A 109 9.67 -3.74 -19.69
CA PHE A 109 8.97 -2.62 -20.30
C PHE A 109 9.81 -1.35 -20.24
N HIS A 110 9.50 -0.43 -21.15
CA HIS A 110 10.12 0.87 -21.30
C HIS A 110 9.26 1.94 -20.66
N LEU A 111 9.86 2.85 -19.88
CA LEU A 111 9.20 4.03 -19.34
C LEU A 111 9.79 5.27 -19.98
N ALA A 112 8.95 6.11 -20.58
CA ALA A 112 9.35 7.45 -21.03
C ALA A 112 8.93 8.51 -20.00
N PHE A 113 9.76 9.54 -19.85
CA PHE A 113 9.55 10.60 -18.86
C PHE A 113 9.04 11.88 -19.53
N ALA A 114 8.18 12.62 -18.83
CA ALA A 114 7.60 13.87 -19.35
C ALA A 114 8.65 14.98 -19.60
N GLY A 115 9.83 14.90 -18.95
CA GLY A 115 10.95 15.83 -19.13
C GLY A 115 12.00 15.37 -20.15
N GLY A 116 11.71 14.30 -20.90
CA GLY A 116 12.70 13.60 -21.70
C GLY A 116 13.50 12.58 -20.88
N GLY A 117 14.06 11.59 -21.58
CA GLY A 117 14.74 10.46 -20.99
C GLY A 117 13.83 9.24 -20.81
N GLU A 118 14.47 8.13 -20.45
CA GLU A 118 13.83 6.84 -20.39
C GLU A 118 14.51 5.89 -19.40
N ALA A 119 13.75 4.89 -18.96
CA ALA A 119 14.28 3.76 -18.22
C ALA A 119 13.67 2.45 -18.73
N VAL A 120 14.50 1.41 -18.80
CA VAL A 120 14.03 0.05 -19.03
C VAL A 120 13.96 -0.68 -17.70
N VAL A 121 12.77 -1.19 -17.38
CA VAL A 121 12.53 -1.97 -16.18
C VAL A 121 12.40 -3.43 -16.56
N THR A 122 13.17 -4.30 -15.92
CA THR A 122 12.95 -5.75 -15.91
C THR A 122 12.53 -6.16 -14.51
N ARG A 123 11.35 -6.77 -14.39
CA ARG A 123 10.79 -7.16 -13.10
C ARG A 123 11.69 -8.18 -12.40
N GLY A 124 11.87 -8.03 -11.09
CA GLY A 124 12.72 -8.90 -10.28
C GLY A 124 14.21 -8.54 -10.26
N VAL A 125 14.69 -7.66 -11.14
CA VAL A 125 16.11 -7.25 -11.16
C VAL A 125 16.44 -6.27 -10.04
N ALA A 126 15.52 -5.37 -9.72
CA ALA A 126 15.64 -4.47 -8.58
C ALA A 126 14.45 -4.66 -7.64
N ALA A 127 14.71 -4.58 -6.34
CA ALA A 127 13.69 -4.63 -5.30
C ALA A 127 13.84 -3.41 -4.40
N LEU A 128 12.70 -2.80 -4.04
CA LEU A 128 12.70 -1.82 -2.96
C LEU A 128 13.01 -2.53 -1.65
N GLU A 129 13.73 -1.87 -0.76
CA GLU A 129 13.85 -2.31 0.62
C GLU A 129 12.45 -2.43 1.24
N THR A 130 12.15 -3.64 1.72
CA THR A 130 10.96 -3.93 2.52
C THR A 130 11.32 -3.91 4.00
N GLY A 131 10.33 -3.70 4.87
CA GLY A 131 10.58 -3.68 6.32
C GLY A 131 11.38 -2.48 6.81
N LEU A 132 11.17 -1.31 6.21
CA LEU A 132 11.68 -0.05 6.79
C LEU A 132 11.21 0.04 8.24
N GLU A 133 12.12 0.37 9.15
CA GLU A 133 11.76 0.59 10.55
C GLU A 133 11.09 1.95 10.75
N PRO A 134 10.18 2.06 11.72
CA PRO A 134 9.78 3.33 12.29
C PRO A 134 10.99 4.19 12.60
N ALA A 135 10.96 5.45 12.18
CA ALA A 135 12.07 6.37 12.36
C ALA A 135 11.57 7.71 12.89
N GLY A 136 12.36 8.33 13.76
CA GLY A 136 12.02 9.60 14.38
C GLY A 136 13.16 10.60 14.28
N ARG A 137 12.85 11.88 14.08
CA ARG A 137 13.84 12.96 14.17
C ARG A 137 13.19 14.28 14.56
N TRP A 138 13.95 15.13 15.22
CA TRP A 138 13.57 16.52 15.45
C TRP A 138 13.66 17.33 14.16
N LEU A 139 12.59 18.05 13.83
CA LEU A 139 12.60 19.12 12.83
C LEU A 139 12.97 20.46 13.51
N GLU A 140 12.45 20.68 14.71
CA GLU A 140 12.86 21.73 15.63
C GLU A 140 12.99 21.12 17.03
N ARG A 141 14.17 21.20 17.63
CA ARG A 141 14.49 20.49 18.87
C ARG A 141 13.48 20.83 19.98
N ASP A 142 12.95 19.79 20.63
CA ASP A 142 11.95 19.84 21.72
C ASP A 142 10.60 20.47 21.34
N LYS A 143 10.40 20.90 20.09
CA LYS A 143 9.18 21.57 19.64
C LYS A 143 8.46 20.85 18.52
N VAL A 144 9.17 20.32 17.52
CA VAL A 144 8.55 19.64 16.37
C VAL A 144 9.28 18.34 16.08
N PHE A 145 8.60 17.22 16.30
CA PHE A 145 9.12 15.87 16.05
C PHE A 145 8.45 15.26 14.82
N LEU A 146 9.25 14.71 13.90
CA LEU A 146 8.77 13.92 12.77
C LEU A 146 8.88 12.44 13.12
N LEU A 147 7.75 11.73 13.11
CA LEU A 147 7.68 10.28 13.21
C LEU A 147 7.24 9.70 11.86
N ARG A 148 8.10 8.89 11.24
CA ARG A 148 7.80 8.15 10.01
C ARG A 148 7.40 6.72 10.34
N LEU A 149 6.23 6.31 9.88
CA LEU A 149 5.66 4.99 10.10
C LEU A 149 5.42 4.30 8.75
N PRO A 150 6.33 3.43 8.30
CA PRO A 150 6.28 2.81 6.97
C PRO A 150 5.31 1.62 6.87
N GLY A 151 4.84 1.07 7.98
CA GLY A 151 3.94 -0.08 8.05
C GLY A 151 3.85 -0.63 9.46
N PHE A 152 2.96 -1.61 9.65
CA PHE A 152 2.82 -2.42 10.87
C PHE A 152 2.74 -3.90 10.50
N GLU A 153 3.52 -4.31 9.50
CA GLU A 153 3.55 -5.69 9.00
C GLU A 153 4.35 -6.61 9.93
N ARG A 154 5.25 -6.04 10.76
CA ARG A 154 6.07 -6.80 11.70
C ARG A 154 5.62 -6.54 13.14
N PRO A 155 5.62 -7.55 14.02
CA PRO A 155 5.27 -7.39 15.44
C PRO A 155 6.09 -6.30 16.16
N GLU A 156 7.34 -6.11 15.77
CA GLU A 156 8.25 -5.13 16.38
C GLU A 156 8.01 -3.67 15.96
N ASP A 157 7.24 -3.43 14.88
CA ASP A 157 7.02 -2.08 14.33
C ASP A 157 6.32 -1.17 15.36
N GLU A 158 5.28 -1.66 16.03
CA GLU A 158 4.58 -0.87 17.05
C GLU A 158 5.49 -0.54 18.24
N ALA A 159 6.27 -1.52 18.71
CA ALA A 159 7.21 -1.33 19.81
C ALA A 159 8.30 -0.31 19.46
N ALA A 160 8.80 -0.32 18.23
CA ALA A 160 9.76 0.66 17.73
C ALA A 160 9.17 2.07 17.68
N ALA A 161 7.94 2.21 17.17
CA ALA A 161 7.24 3.50 17.16
C ALA A 161 7.02 4.06 18.57
N LEU A 162 6.61 3.22 19.52
CA LEU A 162 6.42 3.61 20.92
C LEU A 162 7.71 4.13 21.56
N ARG A 163 8.84 3.47 21.32
CA ARG A 163 10.14 3.94 21.83
C ARG A 163 10.51 5.34 21.34
N LEU A 164 10.12 5.69 20.10
CA LEU A 164 10.42 7.00 19.52
C LEU A 164 9.58 8.14 20.10
N VAL A 165 8.39 7.83 20.63
CA VAL A 165 7.45 8.85 21.14
C VAL A 165 7.37 8.93 22.67
N ARG A 166 7.87 7.91 23.38
CA ARG A 166 7.74 7.79 24.85
C ARG A 166 8.27 9.00 25.61
N ASP A 167 9.41 9.53 25.17
CA ASP A 167 10.17 10.54 25.91
C ASP A 167 10.02 11.95 25.29
N LEU A 168 8.98 12.14 24.46
CA LEU A 168 8.70 13.44 23.85
C LEU A 168 8.10 14.42 24.87
N PRO A 169 8.47 15.71 24.84
CA PRO A 169 7.82 16.74 25.64
C PRO A 169 6.31 16.79 25.35
N ALA A 170 5.50 16.98 26.40
CA ALA A 170 4.04 17.00 26.29
C ALA A 170 3.51 18.16 25.41
N ASP A 171 4.29 19.23 25.24
CA ASP A 171 3.99 20.42 24.46
C ASP A 171 4.58 20.40 23.04
N CYS A 172 5.32 19.34 22.66
CA CYS A 172 5.85 19.25 21.30
C CYS A 172 4.76 18.89 20.28
N ALA A 173 4.88 19.45 19.07
CA ALA A 173 4.10 19.06 17.92
C ALA A 173 4.67 17.78 17.29
N LEU A 174 3.79 16.79 17.07
CA LEU A 174 4.11 15.55 16.38
C LEU A 174 3.61 15.58 14.94
N VAL A 175 4.54 15.47 13.98
CA VAL A 175 4.24 15.27 12.57
C VAL A 175 4.32 13.78 12.27
N LEU A 176 3.19 13.19 11.86
CA LEU A 176 3.11 11.80 11.45
C LEU A 176 3.27 11.67 9.94
N ASP A 177 4.35 11.02 9.49
CA ASP A 177 4.52 10.63 8.10
C ASP A 177 4.06 9.19 7.88
N LEU A 178 2.81 9.07 7.41
CA LEU A 178 2.16 7.80 7.04
C LEU A 178 2.22 7.55 5.52
N ARG A 179 2.99 8.33 4.76
CA ARG A 179 3.02 8.19 3.29
C ARG A 179 3.71 6.88 2.93
N GLY A 180 3.04 6.09 2.10
CA GLY A 180 3.54 4.78 1.69
C GLY A 180 3.35 3.69 2.73
N ASN A 181 2.67 3.98 3.85
CA ASN A 181 2.27 2.97 4.81
C ASN A 181 1.25 2.00 4.18
N GLY A 182 1.62 0.72 4.12
CA GLY A 182 0.85 -0.35 3.50
C GLY A 182 -0.27 -0.91 4.38
N GLY A 183 -0.33 -0.51 5.65
CA GLY A 183 -1.16 -1.14 6.67
C GLY A 183 -0.35 -2.16 7.47
N GLY A 184 -1.03 -3.23 7.88
CA GLY A 184 -0.54 -4.25 8.80
C GLY A 184 -1.49 -4.42 9.97
N ASP A 185 -0.96 -4.83 11.11
CA ASP A 185 -1.73 -4.91 12.35
C ASP A 185 -2.11 -3.52 12.86
N THR A 186 -3.29 -3.40 13.46
CA THR A 186 -3.71 -2.14 14.08
C THR A 186 -2.84 -1.87 15.32
N PRO A 187 -2.09 -0.75 15.38
CA PRO A 187 -1.18 -0.47 16.48
C PRO A 187 -1.92 0.16 17.67
N GLN A 188 -2.65 -0.65 18.43
CA GLN A 188 -3.53 -0.18 19.50
C GLN A 188 -2.79 0.55 20.63
N ALA A 189 -1.59 0.11 21.01
CA ALA A 189 -0.81 0.73 22.07
C ALA A 189 -0.24 2.09 21.62
N LEU A 190 0.23 2.19 20.37
CA LEU A 190 0.66 3.48 19.81
C LEU A 190 -0.51 4.46 19.71
N VAL A 191 -1.68 4.01 19.23
CA VAL A 191 -2.89 4.85 19.17
C VAL A 191 -3.23 5.38 20.56
N ARG A 192 -3.22 4.53 21.59
CA ARG A 192 -3.48 4.95 22.99
C ARG A 192 -2.44 5.94 23.49
N ALA A 193 -1.16 5.73 23.20
CA ALA A 193 -0.09 6.63 23.63
C ALA A 193 -0.20 8.02 22.98
N LEU A 194 -0.66 8.09 21.74
CA LEU A 194 -0.84 9.34 21.00
C LEU A 194 -2.19 10.04 21.28
N MET A 195 -3.10 9.38 21.99
CA MET A 195 -4.41 9.91 22.31
C MET A 195 -4.44 10.48 23.73
N PRO A 196 -4.43 11.81 23.92
CA PRO A 196 -4.50 12.41 25.25
C PRO A 196 -5.84 12.13 25.95
N ARG A 197 -6.89 11.78 25.19
CA ARG A 197 -8.20 11.32 25.70
C ARG A 197 -8.79 10.27 24.73
N PRO A 198 -9.48 9.22 25.23
CA PRO A 198 -10.24 8.31 24.39
C PRO A 198 -11.31 9.04 23.57
N TYR A 199 -11.36 8.83 22.26
CA TYR A 199 -12.47 9.34 21.43
C TYR A 199 -13.73 8.49 21.71
N ARG A 200 -14.81 9.16 22.17
CA ARG A 200 -16.06 8.52 22.64
C ARG A 200 -16.74 7.58 21.63
N PHE A 201 -16.49 7.77 20.34
CA PHE A 201 -17.06 6.96 19.25
C PHE A 201 -16.05 6.07 18.53
N TRP A 202 -14.81 6.01 19.02
CA TRP A 202 -13.82 5.10 18.44
C TRP A 202 -14.11 3.68 18.92
N ARG A 203 -14.60 2.84 18.02
CA ARG A 203 -14.70 1.39 18.16
C ARG A 203 -13.95 0.74 17.00
N GLU A 204 -13.14 -0.24 17.33
CA GLU A 204 -12.50 -1.10 16.33
C GLU A 204 -13.27 -2.43 16.30
N GLU A 205 -13.95 -2.70 15.19
CA GLU A 205 -14.46 -4.03 14.86
C GLU A 205 -13.71 -4.54 13.64
N THR A 206 -12.86 -5.54 13.83
CA THR A 206 -12.27 -6.28 12.69
C THR A 206 -13.18 -7.47 12.34
N PRO A 207 -13.16 -7.97 11.10
CA PRO A 207 -13.90 -9.18 10.73
C PRO A 207 -13.56 -10.39 11.63
N MET A 208 -12.33 -10.48 12.14
CA MET A 208 -11.97 -11.45 13.18
C MET A 208 -12.70 -11.19 14.49
N HIS A 209 -12.79 -9.95 14.97
CA HIS A 209 -13.57 -9.63 16.17
C HIS A 209 -15.05 -10.01 15.99
N VAL A 210 -15.66 -9.70 14.84
CA VAL A 210 -17.07 -10.08 14.56
C VAL A 210 -17.23 -11.60 14.47
N ALA A 211 -16.29 -12.31 13.87
CA ALA A 211 -16.31 -13.77 13.78
C ALA A 211 -16.12 -14.43 15.14
N LEU A 212 -15.21 -13.90 15.98
CA LEU A 212 -14.98 -14.37 17.35
C LEU A 212 -16.20 -14.11 18.23
N ASP A 213 -16.80 -12.91 18.14
CA ASP A 213 -17.98 -12.52 18.91
C ASP A 213 -19.22 -13.35 18.49
N ARG A 214 -19.34 -13.68 17.19
CA ARG A 214 -20.35 -14.64 16.69
C ARG A 214 -20.08 -16.08 17.15
N ALA A 215 -18.83 -16.53 17.14
CA ALA A 215 -18.46 -17.86 17.63
C ALA A 215 -18.63 -17.99 19.15
N GLN A 216 -18.50 -16.89 19.89
CA GLN A 216 -18.71 -16.80 21.34
C GLN A 216 -20.17 -16.48 21.73
N GLY A 217 -21.10 -16.43 20.77
CA GLY A 217 -22.54 -16.32 21.03
C GLY A 217 -23.07 -14.91 21.33
N GLY A 218 -22.36 -13.86 20.92
CA GLY A 218 -22.63 -12.45 21.26
C GLY A 218 -23.96 -11.83 20.79
N LEU A 219 -24.89 -12.59 20.19
CA LEU A 219 -26.21 -12.08 19.78
C LEU A 219 -27.40 -12.61 20.59
N ALA A 220 -27.19 -13.32 21.71
CA ALA A 220 -28.28 -13.88 22.51
C ALA A 220 -28.48 -13.27 23.93
N ALA A 221 -27.75 -12.22 24.31
CA ALA A 221 -27.77 -11.73 25.70
C ALA A 221 -28.06 -10.22 25.87
N ARG A 222 -28.86 -9.59 24.99
CA ARG A 222 -29.25 -8.17 25.16
C ARG A 222 -30.69 -7.81 24.77
N LEU A 223 -31.66 -8.64 25.17
CA LEU A 223 -33.07 -8.24 25.29
C LEU A 223 -33.70 -8.88 26.53
N GLY A 224 -33.18 -8.52 27.70
CA GLY A 224 -33.77 -8.75 29.02
C GLY A 224 -33.64 -7.48 29.84
#